data_AF-A0A7S2VSQ6-F1
#
_entry.id   AF-A0A7S2VSQ6-F1
#
_cell.length_a   1.000
_cell.length_b   1.000
_cell.length_c   1.000
_cell.angle_alpha   90.00
_cell.angle_beta   90.00
_cell.angle_gamma   90.00
#
_symmetry.space_group_name_H-M   'P 1'
#
loop_
_entity.id
_entity.type
_entity.pdbx_description
1 polymer ?
#
loop_
_entity_poly.entity_id
_entity_poly.type
_entity_poly.pdbx_seq_one_letter_code
_entity_poly.pdbx_strand_id
1 'polypeptide(L)'
;GADASPQLSFAALIENVTDLDGLPPEPSKEHRLSEWMLWVVHRAWLDDPTLTAVNFSGLHMPLAQDEPRLAPKFARAMAINTHVEKLDLSRSNLRASEGVQLGESLRTNRALQVLNVDGNHLDAEAISAILRGLSDNPDSALTTLLCSSQVELLLNFGHQVEELLAELLQDNRKLSKVTIPCQDVHIRNVADQSLQRNQDEQRRRLKGASKARNGSDPDRATERALASLTLASAPEAAGAAEHFRGVDEKLDLARAYVTEKARFPTKEHFQIYARNQGQPLKYSEVAPLVRAFREKIAKAILGCEVIAVDATHKKYTGRLVDWSEKNDRWTLLLQEQDSEKQYCFKATKE
;
A
#
# COMPACT_ATOMS: atom_id res chain seq x y z
N GLY A 1 55.23 16.83 18.45
CA GLY A 1 55.03 15.74 17.47
C GLY A 1 53.60 15.84 17.00
N ALA A 2 53.39 16.22 15.75
CA ALA A 2 52.09 16.12 15.12
C ALA A 2 51.85 14.63 14.83
N ASP A 3 50.79 14.07 15.41
CA ASP A 3 50.33 12.72 15.19
C ASP A 3 49.85 12.59 13.73
N ALA A 4 50.78 12.25 12.84
CA ALA A 4 50.54 12.03 11.42
C ALA A 4 50.14 10.57 11.21
N SER A 5 49.07 10.15 11.86
CA SER A 5 48.34 8.95 11.45
C SER A 5 47.67 9.24 10.10
N PRO A 6 47.91 8.45 9.04
CA PRO A 6 47.26 8.69 7.75
C PRO A 6 45.75 8.56 7.94
N GLN A 7 45.01 9.66 7.77
CA GLN A 7 43.55 9.62 7.78
C GLN A 7 43.11 8.75 6.61
N LEU A 8 42.64 7.53 6.92
CA LEU A 8 42.02 6.64 5.95
C LEU A 8 40.87 7.37 5.28
N SER A 9 40.75 7.26 3.96
CA SER A 9 39.57 7.78 3.25
C SER A 9 38.32 7.12 3.81
N PHE A 10 37.18 7.82 3.81
CA PHE A 10 35.93 7.26 4.33
C PHE A 10 35.59 5.91 3.69
N ALA A 11 35.88 5.76 2.39
CA ALA A 11 35.70 4.52 1.64
C ALA A 11 36.57 3.35 2.18
N ALA A 12 37.81 3.62 2.61
CA ALA A 12 38.67 2.62 3.22
C ALA A 12 38.26 2.32 4.68
N LEU A 13 37.80 3.34 5.42
CA LEU A 13 37.30 3.18 6.78
C LEU A 13 36.08 2.26 6.80
N ILE A 14 35.09 2.54 5.93
CA ILE A 14 33.84 1.79 5.92
C ILE A 14 34.00 0.36 5.38
N GLU A 15 35.03 0.09 4.59
CA GLU A 15 35.29 -1.26 4.09
C GLU A 15 35.74 -2.23 5.19
N ASN A 16 36.35 -1.70 6.26
CA ASN A 16 36.81 -2.49 7.41
C ASN A 16 35.71 -2.74 8.46
N VAL A 17 34.55 -2.11 8.31
CA VAL A 17 33.42 -2.30 9.23
C VAL A 17 32.72 -3.62 8.89
N THR A 18 32.53 -4.46 9.90
CA THR A 18 31.93 -5.81 9.73
C THR A 18 30.60 -5.98 10.44
N ASP A 19 30.18 -4.99 11.22
CA ASP A 19 28.98 -4.98 12.04
C ASP A 19 28.35 -3.59 12.06
N LEU A 20 27.05 -3.52 12.36
CA LEU A 20 26.28 -2.28 12.31
C LEU A 20 26.69 -1.28 13.40
N ASP A 21 27.14 -1.76 14.56
CA ASP A 21 27.55 -0.92 15.69
C ASP A 21 28.87 -0.17 15.39
N GLY A 22 29.72 -0.74 14.54
CA GLY A 22 30.95 -0.15 14.03
C GLY A 22 30.75 0.87 12.91
N LEU A 23 29.53 1.10 12.42
CA LEU A 23 29.30 2.07 11.35
C LEU A 23 29.60 3.50 11.80
N PRO A 24 30.33 4.30 10.98
CA PRO A 24 30.48 5.72 11.25
C PRO A 24 29.10 6.41 11.18
N PRO A 25 28.96 7.60 11.80
CA PRO A 25 27.72 8.37 11.72
C PRO A 25 27.34 8.66 10.26
N GLU A 26 26.04 8.71 10.01
CA GLU A 26 25.49 8.96 8.66
C GLU A 26 26.12 10.23 8.04
N PRO A 27 26.78 10.12 6.88
CA PRO A 27 27.32 11.28 6.19
C PRO A 27 26.20 12.20 5.66
N SER A 28 26.44 13.51 5.62
CA SER A 28 25.46 14.45 5.05
C SER A 28 25.22 14.16 3.57
N LYS A 29 23.97 13.87 3.20
CA LYS A 29 23.57 13.70 1.80
C LYS A 29 23.84 14.94 0.93
N GLU A 30 23.72 16.14 1.50
CA GLU A 30 23.90 17.41 0.79
C GLU A 30 25.37 17.73 0.50
N HIS A 31 26.26 17.47 1.48
CA HIS A 31 27.65 17.90 1.42
C HIS A 31 28.64 16.77 1.12
N ARG A 32 28.24 15.51 1.39
CA ARG A 32 29.09 14.31 1.35
C ARG A 32 28.37 13.16 0.63
N LEU A 33 27.77 13.45 -0.52
CA LEU A 33 26.90 12.52 -1.27
C LEU A 33 27.56 11.18 -1.58
N SER A 34 28.80 11.17 -2.08
CA SER A 34 29.51 9.92 -2.45
C SER A 34 29.73 9.01 -1.23
N GLU A 35 30.07 9.60 -0.08
CA GLU A 35 30.28 8.87 1.17
C GLU A 35 28.96 8.40 1.78
N TRP A 36 27.91 9.21 1.67
CA TRP A 36 26.56 8.80 2.04
C TRP A 36 26.10 7.58 1.22
N MET A 37 26.35 7.56 -0.10
CA MET A 37 26.03 6.40 -0.94
C MET A 37 26.81 5.16 -0.52
N LEU A 38 28.12 5.29 -0.27
CA LEU A 38 28.96 4.20 0.24
C LEU A 38 28.44 3.66 1.57
N TRP A 39 27.99 4.56 2.45
CA TRP A 39 27.41 4.22 3.74
C TRP A 39 26.11 3.45 3.62
N VAL A 40 25.19 3.88 2.75
CA VAL A 40 23.94 3.16 2.49
C VAL A 40 24.21 1.79 1.86
N VAL A 41 25.11 1.69 0.89
CA VAL A 41 25.49 0.40 0.28
C VAL A 41 26.11 -0.53 1.32
N HIS A 42 26.93 0.01 2.22
CA HIS A 42 27.53 -0.82 3.26
C HIS A 42 26.51 -1.30 4.30
N ARG A 43 25.52 -0.47 4.67
CA ARG A 43 24.39 -0.92 5.50
C ARG A 43 23.61 -2.06 4.85
N ALA A 44 23.35 -1.98 3.55
CA ALA A 44 22.71 -3.07 2.81
C ALA A 44 23.58 -4.34 2.82
N TRP A 45 24.91 -4.20 2.71
CA TRP A 45 25.87 -5.30 2.79
C TRP A 45 25.89 -5.97 4.17
N LEU A 46 25.75 -5.19 5.25
CA LEU A 46 25.68 -5.66 6.63
C LEU A 46 24.27 -6.16 7.02
N ASP A 47 23.35 -6.24 6.06
CA ASP A 47 21.95 -6.64 6.24
C ASP A 47 21.24 -5.86 7.37
N ASP A 48 21.34 -4.53 7.34
CA ASP A 48 20.70 -3.68 8.34
C ASP A 48 19.16 -3.84 8.35
N PRO A 49 18.56 -4.30 9.46
CA PRO A 49 17.11 -4.52 9.57
C PRO A 49 16.26 -3.25 9.46
N THR A 50 16.88 -2.08 9.66
CA THR A 50 16.21 -0.78 9.54
C THR A 50 16.24 -0.24 8.11
N LEU A 51 17.09 -0.79 7.23
CA LEU A 51 17.22 -0.35 5.85
C LEU A 51 16.25 -1.11 4.94
N THR A 52 14.99 -0.65 4.90
CA THR A 52 13.93 -1.30 4.10
C THR A 52 13.76 -0.72 2.70
N ALA A 53 14.27 0.50 2.46
CA ALA A 53 14.18 1.17 1.18
C ALA A 53 15.43 1.98 0.88
N VAL A 54 15.97 1.81 -0.33
CA VAL A 54 17.11 2.57 -0.86
C VAL A 54 16.67 3.33 -2.10
N ASN A 55 16.93 4.64 -2.11
CA ASN A 55 16.59 5.51 -3.24
C ASN A 55 17.81 6.33 -3.67
N PHE A 56 18.40 5.93 -4.79
CA PHE A 56 19.45 6.64 -5.50
C PHE A 56 18.94 7.29 -6.81
N SER A 57 17.62 7.44 -6.97
CA SER A 57 17.05 8.03 -8.18
C SER A 57 17.71 9.37 -8.54
N GLY A 58 18.25 9.46 -9.76
CA GLY A 58 18.95 10.63 -10.27
C GLY A 58 20.35 10.88 -9.67
N LEU A 59 20.84 10.00 -8.79
CA LEU A 59 22.20 10.09 -8.25
C LEU A 59 23.15 9.31 -9.14
N HIS A 60 24.12 10.01 -9.73
CA HIS A 60 25.10 9.40 -10.61
C HIS A 60 26.08 8.51 -9.82
N MET A 61 25.96 7.19 -9.94
CA MET A 61 26.95 6.26 -9.38
C MET A 61 28.25 6.31 -10.21
N PRO A 62 29.44 6.37 -9.56
CA PRO A 62 30.71 6.13 -10.23
C PRO A 62 30.75 4.75 -10.89
N LEU A 63 31.58 4.60 -11.91
CA LEU A 63 31.78 3.32 -12.60
C LEU A 63 32.45 2.30 -11.67
N ALA A 64 32.18 1.02 -11.89
CA ALA A 64 32.75 -0.05 -11.07
C ALA A 64 34.29 -0.03 -10.94
N GLN A 65 34.99 0.41 -11.99
CA GLN A 65 36.45 0.53 -11.99
C GLN A 65 36.98 1.63 -11.07
N ASP A 66 36.17 2.69 -10.87
CA ASP A 66 36.55 3.85 -10.07
C ASP A 66 36.14 3.67 -8.60
N GLU A 67 34.98 3.05 -8.36
CA GLU A 67 34.48 2.78 -7.01
C GLU A 67 33.73 1.43 -6.92
N PRO A 68 34.46 0.30 -6.75
CA PRO A 68 33.86 -1.03 -6.69
C PRO A 68 32.99 -1.24 -5.44
N ARG A 69 33.11 -0.36 -4.43
CA ARG A 69 32.36 -0.42 -3.16
C ARG A 69 30.96 0.15 -3.29
N LEU A 70 30.59 0.71 -4.45
CA LEU A 70 29.22 1.13 -4.78
C LEU A 70 28.48 0.04 -5.55
N ALA A 71 28.27 0.20 -6.86
CA ALA A 71 27.34 -0.65 -7.60
C ALA A 71 27.68 -2.16 -7.55
N PRO A 72 28.96 -2.60 -7.72
CA PRO A 72 29.29 -4.02 -7.62
C PRO A 72 29.06 -4.60 -6.21
N LYS A 73 29.53 -3.89 -5.17
CA LYS A 73 29.27 -4.30 -3.77
C LYS A 73 27.78 -4.31 -3.48
N PHE A 74 27.01 -3.38 -4.02
CA PHE A 74 25.58 -3.30 -3.79
C PHE A 74 24.83 -4.47 -4.42
N ALA A 75 25.15 -4.85 -5.67
CA ALA A 75 24.60 -6.06 -6.29
C ALA A 75 24.89 -7.31 -5.45
N ARG A 76 26.12 -7.46 -4.94
CA ARG A 76 26.48 -8.58 -4.05
C ARG A 76 25.72 -8.53 -2.72
N ALA A 77 25.54 -7.34 -2.13
CA ALA A 77 24.73 -7.17 -0.93
C ALA A 77 23.31 -7.65 -1.16
N MET A 78 22.70 -7.26 -2.27
CA MET A 78 21.33 -7.67 -2.60
C MET A 78 21.16 -9.18 -2.75
N ALA A 79 22.21 -9.96 -3.06
CA ALA A 79 22.08 -11.42 -3.13
C ALA A 79 21.74 -12.04 -1.75
N ILE A 80 22.31 -11.49 -0.68
CA ILE A 80 22.17 -12.02 0.69
C ILE A 80 21.21 -11.21 1.56
N ASN A 81 20.87 -9.98 1.16
CA ASN A 81 20.08 -9.06 1.96
C ASN A 81 18.64 -9.54 2.15
N THR A 82 18.15 -9.45 3.38
CA THR A 82 16.82 -9.95 3.80
C THR A 82 15.84 -8.84 4.17
N HIS A 83 16.25 -7.57 4.11
CA HIS A 83 15.49 -6.44 4.64
C HIS A 83 15.09 -5.37 3.61
N VAL A 84 15.89 -5.15 2.57
CA VAL A 84 15.63 -4.14 1.55
C VAL A 84 14.48 -4.61 0.65
N GLU A 85 13.31 -3.98 0.81
CA GLU A 85 12.11 -4.27 0.04
C GLU A 85 11.97 -3.39 -1.20
N LYS A 86 12.57 -2.19 -1.20
CA LYS A 86 12.46 -1.22 -2.29
C LYS A 86 13.82 -0.69 -2.69
N LEU A 87 14.18 -0.87 -3.96
CA LEU A 87 15.43 -0.40 -4.52
C LEU A 87 15.13 0.46 -5.75
N ASP A 88 15.35 1.78 -5.61
CA ASP A 88 15.25 2.73 -6.71
C ASP A 88 16.63 3.21 -7.13
N LEU A 89 17.07 2.73 -8.30
CA LEU A 89 18.31 3.07 -8.99
C LEU A 89 18.01 3.73 -10.34
N SER A 90 16.84 4.39 -10.47
CA SER A 90 16.51 5.05 -11.74
C SER A 90 17.47 6.20 -12.05
N ARG A 91 17.90 6.32 -13.31
CA ARG A 91 18.84 7.37 -13.76
C ARG A 91 20.08 7.48 -12.86
N SER A 92 20.63 6.34 -12.46
CA SER A 92 21.74 6.25 -11.50
C SER A 92 23.07 5.84 -12.14
N ASN A 93 23.18 5.88 -13.47
CA ASN A 93 24.38 5.50 -14.23
C ASN A 93 24.78 4.01 -14.09
N LEU A 94 23.83 3.10 -13.88
CA LEU A 94 24.11 1.65 -13.98
C LEU A 94 24.52 1.29 -15.41
N ARG A 95 25.61 0.53 -15.56
CA ARG A 95 26.05 -0.02 -16.85
C ARG A 95 25.68 -1.50 -16.96
N ALA A 96 25.87 -2.03 -18.17
CA ALA A 96 25.54 -3.42 -18.50
C ALA A 96 26.14 -4.43 -17.50
N SER A 97 27.41 -4.27 -17.13
CA SER A 97 28.10 -5.15 -16.17
C SER A 97 27.41 -5.22 -14.81
N GLU A 98 26.99 -4.08 -14.27
CA GLU A 98 26.30 -3.97 -12.99
C GLU A 98 24.87 -4.53 -13.11
N GLY A 99 24.22 -4.36 -14.26
CA GLY A 99 22.93 -4.99 -14.54
C GLY A 99 23.00 -6.52 -14.55
N VAL A 100 24.05 -7.11 -15.14
CA VAL A 100 24.30 -8.56 -15.09
C VAL A 100 24.51 -9.03 -13.65
N GLN A 101 25.35 -8.34 -12.88
CA GLN A 101 25.58 -8.67 -11.47
C GLN A 101 24.31 -8.57 -10.63
N LEU A 102 23.47 -7.57 -10.89
CA LEU A 102 22.17 -7.42 -10.24
C LEU A 102 21.25 -8.59 -10.62
N GLY A 103 21.21 -9.01 -11.89
CA GLY A 103 20.47 -10.19 -12.32
C GLY A 103 20.89 -11.47 -11.58
N GLU A 104 22.19 -11.69 -11.42
CA GLU A 104 22.72 -12.81 -10.64
C GLU A 104 22.30 -12.75 -9.16
N SER A 105 22.28 -11.55 -8.55
CA SER A 105 21.82 -11.38 -7.17
C SER A 105 20.34 -11.74 -6.98
N LEU A 106 19.51 -11.48 -8.00
CA LEU A 106 18.08 -11.76 -7.96
C LEU A 106 17.75 -13.26 -7.96
N ARG A 107 18.70 -14.14 -8.30
CA ARG A 107 18.54 -15.60 -8.19
C ARG A 107 18.29 -16.07 -6.76
N THR A 108 18.77 -15.31 -5.78
CA THR A 108 18.76 -15.71 -4.36
C THR A 108 18.01 -14.72 -3.47
N ASN A 109 17.87 -13.47 -3.87
CA ASN A 109 17.15 -12.47 -3.08
C ASN A 109 15.66 -12.83 -2.90
N ARG A 110 15.17 -12.79 -1.65
CA ARG A 110 13.77 -13.10 -1.31
C ARG A 110 13.03 -11.93 -0.64
N ALA A 111 13.69 -10.80 -0.44
CA ALA A 111 13.15 -9.66 0.30
C ALA A 111 12.66 -8.54 -0.64
N LEU A 112 13.33 -8.35 -1.77
CA LEU A 112 13.08 -7.23 -2.67
C LEU A 112 11.71 -7.36 -3.33
N GLN A 113 10.87 -6.34 -3.15
CA GLN A 113 9.51 -6.28 -3.69
C GLN A 113 9.40 -5.32 -4.88
N VAL A 114 10.21 -4.26 -4.88
CA VAL A 114 10.23 -3.22 -5.92
C VAL A 114 11.67 -2.97 -6.37
N LEU A 115 11.92 -3.14 -7.66
CA LEU A 115 13.18 -2.77 -8.30
C LEU A 115 12.89 -1.76 -9.41
N ASN A 116 13.55 -0.61 -9.35
CA ASN A 116 13.51 0.40 -10.39
C ASN A 116 14.92 0.68 -10.93
N VAL A 117 15.14 0.37 -12.19
CA VAL A 117 16.37 0.61 -12.95
C VAL A 117 16.09 1.38 -14.24
N ASP A 118 14.99 2.13 -14.30
CA ASP A 118 14.64 3.00 -15.43
C ASP A 118 15.74 4.01 -15.74
N GLY A 119 15.95 4.36 -17.01
CA GLY A 119 16.82 5.49 -17.35
C GLY A 119 18.32 5.25 -17.14
N ASN A 120 18.78 4.01 -17.19
CA ASN A 120 20.19 3.64 -17.05
C ASN A 120 20.81 3.26 -18.40
N HIS A 121 22.00 2.64 -18.39
CA HIS A 121 22.73 2.18 -19.56
C HIS A 121 22.78 0.64 -19.59
N LEU A 122 21.61 0.00 -19.41
CA LEU A 122 21.49 -1.45 -19.47
C LEU A 122 21.22 -1.89 -20.91
N ASP A 123 22.00 -2.88 -21.38
CA ASP A 123 21.82 -3.51 -22.67
C ASP A 123 20.92 -4.77 -22.59
N ALA A 124 20.72 -5.43 -23.74
CA ALA A 124 19.90 -6.63 -23.81
C ALA A 124 20.43 -7.79 -22.95
N GLU A 125 21.75 -7.91 -22.78
CA GLU A 125 22.36 -8.95 -21.96
C GLU A 125 22.07 -8.71 -20.47
N ALA A 126 22.24 -7.48 -19.99
CA ALA A 126 21.90 -7.08 -18.65
C ALA A 126 20.42 -7.32 -18.32
N ILE A 127 19.50 -6.96 -19.23
CA ILE A 127 18.07 -7.22 -19.02
C ILE A 127 17.76 -8.71 -19.04
N SER A 128 18.39 -9.47 -19.94
CA SER A 128 18.25 -10.94 -19.97
C SER A 128 18.70 -11.57 -18.66
N ALA A 129 19.81 -11.09 -18.08
CA ALA A 129 20.31 -11.57 -16.79
C ALA A 129 19.33 -11.29 -15.65
N ILE A 130 18.71 -10.10 -15.63
CA ILE A 130 17.66 -9.75 -14.66
C ILE A 130 16.45 -10.68 -14.81
N LEU A 131 15.97 -10.89 -16.04
CA LEU A 131 14.82 -11.76 -16.30
C LEU A 131 15.10 -13.21 -15.89
N ARG A 132 16.26 -13.77 -16.28
CA ARG A 132 16.67 -15.14 -15.89
C ARG A 132 16.84 -15.27 -14.39
N GLY A 133 17.46 -14.27 -13.74
CA GLY A 133 17.60 -14.25 -12.29
C GLY A 133 16.27 -14.36 -11.56
N LEU A 134 15.22 -13.70 -12.09
CA LEU A 134 13.86 -13.82 -11.57
C LEU A 134 13.18 -15.15 -11.92
N SER A 135 13.38 -15.67 -13.13
CA SER A 135 12.84 -16.98 -13.53
C SER A 135 13.40 -18.12 -12.68
N ASP A 136 14.69 -18.04 -12.36
CA ASP A 136 15.40 -19.04 -11.57
C ASP A 136 15.15 -18.91 -10.05
N ASN A 137 14.34 -17.91 -9.64
CA ASN A 137 13.99 -17.67 -8.24
C ASN A 137 12.47 -17.70 -7.99
N PRO A 138 11.87 -18.89 -7.75
CA PRO A 138 10.45 -19.02 -7.46
C PRO A 138 10.04 -18.35 -6.13
N ASP A 139 10.99 -18.19 -5.21
CA ASP A 139 10.78 -17.60 -3.89
C ASP A 139 10.88 -16.08 -3.89
N SER A 140 11.30 -15.45 -5.00
CA SER A 140 11.39 -13.99 -5.15
C SER A 140 10.14 -13.29 -4.65
N ALA A 141 10.31 -12.22 -3.86
CA ALA A 141 9.21 -11.37 -3.41
C ALA A 141 8.87 -10.25 -4.42
N LEU A 142 9.58 -10.20 -5.56
CA LEU A 142 9.46 -9.08 -6.48
C LEU A 142 8.06 -9.01 -7.09
N THR A 143 7.42 -7.85 -6.95
CA THR A 143 6.10 -7.55 -7.51
C THR A 143 6.18 -6.49 -8.60
N THR A 144 7.19 -5.61 -8.54
CA THR A 144 7.35 -4.49 -9.46
C THR A 144 8.78 -4.45 -9.99
N LEU A 145 8.93 -4.53 -11.31
CA LEU A 145 10.19 -4.31 -12.03
C LEU A 145 10.02 -3.14 -13.01
N LEU A 146 10.72 -2.04 -12.77
CA LEU A 146 10.74 -0.91 -13.69
C LEU A 146 12.07 -0.89 -14.44
N CYS A 147 12.02 -1.08 -15.76
CA CYS A 147 13.21 -1.22 -16.59
C CYS A 147 12.98 -0.71 -18.02
N SER A 148 12.55 0.54 -18.11
CA SER A 148 12.26 1.30 -19.32
C SER A 148 13.31 2.39 -19.57
N SER A 149 13.24 3.01 -20.75
CA SER A 149 13.97 4.25 -21.07
C SER A 149 15.50 4.16 -20.91
N GLN A 150 16.11 3.03 -21.24
CA GLN A 150 17.57 2.89 -21.22
C GLN A 150 18.21 3.82 -22.26
N VAL A 151 19.31 4.50 -21.89
CA VAL A 151 19.93 5.60 -22.66
C VAL A 151 20.51 5.12 -23.99
N GLU A 152 21.08 3.91 -24.02
CA GLU A 152 21.81 3.40 -25.19
C GLU A 152 20.90 2.71 -26.22
N LEU A 153 19.60 2.57 -25.92
CA LEU A 153 18.67 1.82 -26.77
C LEU A 153 17.54 2.71 -27.26
N LEU A 154 17.45 2.81 -28.59
CA LEU A 154 16.50 3.71 -29.25
C LEU A 154 15.04 3.24 -29.12
N LEU A 155 14.75 1.93 -29.14
CA LEU A 155 13.36 1.43 -29.21
C LEU A 155 13.05 0.04 -28.61
N ASN A 156 14.00 -0.91 -28.56
CA ASN A 156 13.76 -2.27 -28.03
C ASN A 156 15.04 -2.98 -27.58
N PHE A 157 14.89 -4.11 -26.88
CA PHE A 157 15.98 -4.98 -26.42
C PHE A 157 16.18 -6.23 -27.30
N GLY A 158 15.45 -6.34 -28.41
CA GLY A 158 15.42 -7.51 -29.28
C GLY A 158 14.44 -8.61 -28.82
N HIS A 159 14.05 -9.45 -29.78
CA HIS A 159 13.05 -10.52 -29.61
C HIS A 159 13.37 -11.50 -28.47
N GLN A 160 14.65 -11.84 -28.29
CA GLN A 160 15.08 -12.79 -27.25
C GLN A 160 14.73 -12.29 -25.83
N VAL A 161 14.88 -10.99 -25.58
CA VAL A 161 14.52 -10.40 -24.28
C VAL A 161 13.00 -10.40 -24.10
N GLU A 162 12.26 -10.13 -25.18
CA GLU A 162 10.80 -10.15 -25.17
C GLU A 162 10.26 -11.58 -24.90
N GLU A 163 10.84 -12.61 -25.50
CA GLU A 163 10.51 -14.01 -25.22
C GLU A 163 10.78 -14.40 -23.76
N LEU A 164 11.97 -14.06 -23.24
CA LEU A 164 12.31 -14.30 -21.84
C LEU A 164 11.33 -13.61 -20.87
N LEU A 165 10.87 -12.41 -21.22
CA LEU A 165 9.87 -11.70 -20.44
C LEU A 165 8.53 -12.45 -20.43
N ALA A 166 8.08 -12.94 -21.58
CA ALA A 166 6.84 -13.72 -21.65
C ALA A 166 6.93 -15.04 -20.89
N GLU A 167 8.03 -15.79 -21.04
CA GLU A 167 8.28 -17.03 -20.29
C GLU A 167 8.25 -16.78 -18.78
N LEU A 168 8.99 -15.77 -18.30
CA LEU A 168 8.98 -15.36 -16.90
C LEU A 168 7.55 -15.08 -16.41
N LEU A 169 6.77 -14.28 -17.15
CA LEU A 169 5.44 -13.87 -16.72
C LEU A 169 4.39 -14.99 -16.81
N GLN A 170 4.57 -15.94 -17.72
CA GLN A 170 3.72 -17.12 -17.84
C GLN A 170 3.85 -18.06 -16.64
N ASP A 171 5.02 -18.13 -16.01
CA ASP A 171 5.29 -18.98 -14.84
C ASP A 171 5.19 -18.20 -13.52
N ASN A 172 5.55 -16.92 -13.51
CA ASN A 172 5.51 -16.10 -12.31
C ASN A 172 4.08 -15.71 -11.90
N ARG A 173 3.78 -15.80 -10.59
CA ARG A 173 2.47 -15.50 -9.99
C ARG A 173 2.47 -14.29 -9.05
N LYS A 174 3.57 -13.52 -9.00
CA LYS A 174 3.82 -12.45 -8.02
C LYS A 174 4.06 -11.09 -8.69
N LEU A 175 4.79 -11.05 -9.80
CA LEU A 175 5.05 -9.84 -10.61
C LEU A 175 3.73 -9.29 -11.14
N SER A 176 3.37 -8.09 -10.70
CA SER A 176 2.13 -7.43 -11.06
C SER A 176 2.36 -6.16 -11.87
N LYS A 177 3.60 -5.66 -11.95
CA LYS A 177 3.98 -4.52 -12.79
C LYS A 177 5.38 -4.70 -13.38
N VAL A 178 5.47 -4.66 -14.71
CA VAL A 178 6.75 -4.67 -15.44
C VAL A 178 6.73 -3.57 -16.51
N THR A 179 7.82 -2.81 -16.65
CA THR A 179 7.94 -1.75 -17.69
C THR A 179 9.09 -2.00 -18.66
N ILE A 180 9.19 -3.21 -19.23
CA ILE A 180 10.15 -3.51 -20.29
C ILE A 180 9.47 -3.27 -21.65
N PRO A 181 9.99 -2.36 -22.51
CA PRO A 181 9.54 -2.21 -23.89
C PRO A 181 9.44 -3.55 -24.63
N CYS A 182 8.26 -3.82 -25.19
CA CYS A 182 7.98 -4.99 -26.02
C CYS A 182 7.28 -4.53 -27.31
N GLN A 183 7.95 -4.75 -28.44
CA GLN A 183 7.46 -4.35 -29.76
C GLN A 183 6.58 -5.43 -30.38
N ASP A 184 6.89 -6.71 -30.14
CA ASP A 184 6.08 -7.80 -30.65
C ASP A 184 4.69 -7.78 -30.01
N VAL A 185 3.66 -7.68 -30.85
CA VAL A 185 2.27 -7.55 -30.41
C VAL A 185 1.79 -8.81 -29.71
N HIS A 186 2.22 -10.00 -30.18
CA HIS A 186 1.82 -11.26 -29.60
C HIS A 186 2.44 -11.44 -28.21
N ILE A 187 3.76 -11.24 -28.09
CA ILE A 187 4.46 -11.33 -26.81
C ILE A 187 3.91 -10.31 -25.81
N ARG A 188 3.70 -9.06 -26.24
CA ARG A 188 3.11 -8.02 -25.39
C ARG A 188 1.75 -8.43 -24.86
N ASN A 189 0.87 -8.97 -25.70
CA ASN A 189 -0.46 -9.43 -25.27
C ASN A 189 -0.36 -10.56 -24.23
N VAL A 190 0.60 -11.49 -24.39
CA VAL A 190 0.86 -12.56 -23.42
C VAL A 190 1.35 -12.00 -22.07
N ALA A 191 2.29 -11.05 -22.12
CA ALA A 191 2.81 -10.36 -20.94
C ALA A 191 1.69 -9.61 -20.20
N ASP A 192 0.89 -8.81 -20.92
CA ASP A 192 -0.21 -8.03 -20.35
C ASP A 192 -1.28 -8.91 -19.70
N GLN A 193 -1.68 -10.01 -20.36
CA GLN A 193 -2.62 -10.97 -19.79
C GLN A 193 -2.07 -11.61 -18.51
N SER A 194 -0.79 -11.96 -18.50
CA SER A 194 -0.11 -12.56 -17.33
C SER A 194 -0.03 -11.58 -16.16
N LEU A 195 0.30 -10.31 -16.43
CA LEU A 195 0.31 -9.25 -15.42
C LEU A 195 -1.09 -8.98 -14.87
N GLN A 196 -2.11 -8.93 -15.73
CA GLN A 196 -3.50 -8.77 -15.32
C GLN A 196 -3.95 -9.92 -14.42
N ARG A 197 -3.60 -11.16 -14.78
CA ARG A 197 -3.86 -12.35 -13.95
C ARG A 197 -3.22 -12.22 -12.57
N ASN A 198 -1.94 -11.81 -12.50
CA ASN A 198 -1.23 -11.62 -11.23
C ASN A 198 -1.84 -10.50 -10.37
N GLN A 199 -2.20 -9.37 -10.98
CA GLN A 199 -2.92 -8.29 -10.30
C GLN A 199 -4.27 -8.77 -9.74
N ASP A 200 -5.02 -9.55 -10.51
CA ASP A 200 -6.29 -10.13 -10.06
C ASP A 200 -6.12 -11.09 -8.89
N GLU A 201 -5.13 -11.97 -8.94
CA GLU A 201 -4.77 -12.85 -7.83
C GLU A 201 -4.36 -12.05 -6.59
N GLN A 202 -3.54 -11.00 -6.73
CA GLN A 202 -3.18 -10.11 -5.63
C GLN A 202 -4.42 -9.43 -5.03
N ARG A 203 -5.33 -8.91 -5.88
CA ARG A 203 -6.61 -8.31 -5.43
C ARG A 203 -7.47 -9.32 -4.67
N ARG A 204 -7.56 -10.56 -5.14
CA ARG A 204 -8.30 -11.65 -4.47
C ARG A 204 -7.66 -12.02 -3.14
N ARG A 205 -6.32 -12.10 -3.07
CA ARG A 205 -5.58 -12.33 -1.82
C ARG A 205 -5.82 -11.23 -0.80
N LEU A 206 -5.80 -9.95 -1.20
CA LEU A 206 -6.08 -8.83 -0.29
C LEU A 206 -7.54 -8.82 0.18
N LYS A 207 -8.50 -9.14 -0.70
CA LYS A 207 -9.92 -9.28 -0.30
C LYS A 207 -10.13 -10.46 0.63
N GLY A 208 -9.49 -11.61 0.35
CA GLY A 208 -9.52 -12.80 1.21
C GLY A 208 -8.86 -12.54 2.57
N ALA A 209 -7.71 -11.86 2.58
CA ALA A 209 -7.02 -11.45 3.80
C ALA A 209 -7.79 -10.37 4.58
N SER A 210 -8.50 -9.47 3.90
CA SER A 210 -9.43 -8.53 4.55
C SER A 210 -10.66 -9.25 5.11
N LYS A 211 -11.17 -10.30 4.45
CA LYS A 211 -12.23 -11.17 4.98
C LYS A 211 -11.73 -11.97 6.20
N ALA A 212 -10.46 -12.39 6.20
CA ALA A 212 -9.82 -13.12 7.30
C ALA A 212 -9.39 -12.21 8.48
N ARG A 213 -8.91 -10.98 8.22
CA ARG A 213 -8.53 -9.99 9.25
C ARG A 213 -9.74 -9.29 9.86
N ASN A 214 -10.83 -9.14 9.12
CA ASN A 214 -12.14 -8.78 9.69
C ASN A 214 -12.86 -10.02 10.26
N GLY A 215 -12.11 -11.06 10.63
CA GLY A 215 -12.58 -12.25 11.32
C GLY A 215 -12.98 -11.98 12.78
N SER A 216 -13.87 -11.02 13.01
CA SER A 216 -15.13 -11.40 13.64
C SER A 216 -15.89 -12.18 12.57
N ASP A 217 -15.74 -13.50 12.63
CA ASP A 217 -16.25 -14.52 11.71
C ASP A 217 -17.61 -14.17 11.03
N PRO A 218 -17.61 -13.72 9.76
CA PRO A 218 -18.85 -13.50 9.03
C PRO A 218 -19.40 -14.79 8.41
N ASP A 219 -18.72 -15.95 8.51
CA ASP A 219 -19.27 -17.20 7.97
C ASP A 219 -20.43 -17.76 8.84
N ARG A 220 -20.68 -17.16 10.02
CA ARG A 220 -21.96 -17.29 10.74
C ARG A 220 -22.89 -16.09 10.56
N ALA A 221 -22.40 -14.98 10.04
CA ALA A 221 -23.19 -13.75 9.95
C ALA A 221 -24.03 -13.72 8.66
N THR A 222 -25.34 -13.92 8.79
CA THR A 222 -26.22 -13.89 7.61
C THR A 222 -26.31 -12.46 7.07
N GLU A 223 -25.88 -12.22 5.82
CA GLU A 223 -26.03 -10.93 5.16
C GLU A 223 -27.50 -10.62 4.89
N ARG A 224 -27.93 -9.38 5.21
CA ARG A 224 -29.31 -8.91 5.02
C ARG A 224 -29.34 -7.46 4.55
N ALA A 225 -30.35 -7.10 3.76
CA ALA A 225 -30.66 -5.71 3.47
C ALA A 225 -31.48 -5.12 4.62
N LEU A 226 -31.02 -3.99 5.18
CA LEU A 226 -31.69 -3.29 6.28
C LEU A 226 -32.80 -2.40 5.73
N ALA A 227 -34.00 -2.51 6.31
CA ALA A 227 -35.14 -1.64 6.03
C ALA A 227 -35.35 -0.59 7.13
N SER A 228 -35.16 -0.96 8.41
CA SER A 228 -35.20 0.00 9.51
C SER A 228 -34.39 -0.48 10.72
N LEU A 229 -33.97 0.46 11.56
CA LEU A 229 -33.25 0.21 12.80
C LEU A 229 -33.90 1.01 13.92
N THR A 230 -34.29 0.34 15.01
CA THR A 230 -34.90 0.98 16.19
C THR A 230 -34.10 0.61 17.43
N LEU A 231 -33.86 1.56 18.34
CA LEU A 231 -33.25 1.24 19.63
C LEU A 231 -34.28 0.56 20.54
N ALA A 232 -33.93 -0.58 21.14
CA ALA A 232 -34.80 -1.28 22.07
C ALA A 232 -34.90 -0.56 23.42
N SER A 233 -33.81 0.10 23.83
CA SER A 233 -33.72 0.95 25.01
C SER A 233 -32.95 2.23 24.68
N ALA A 234 -33.26 3.32 25.39
CA ALA A 234 -32.49 4.54 25.25
C ALA A 234 -31.05 4.31 25.76
N PRO A 235 -30.03 4.79 25.03
CA PRO A 235 -28.64 4.70 25.50
C PRO A 235 -28.49 5.39 26.85
N GLU A 236 -27.62 4.87 27.71
CA GLU A 236 -27.33 5.49 29.00
C GLU A 236 -26.94 6.96 28.80
N ALA A 237 -27.52 7.86 29.62
CA ALA A 237 -27.49 9.31 29.41
C ALA A 237 -26.06 9.90 29.31
N ALA A 238 -25.05 9.21 29.86
CA ALA A 238 -23.65 9.61 29.75
C ALA A 238 -23.11 9.52 28.31
N GLY A 239 -23.46 8.49 27.53
CA GLY A 239 -22.92 8.28 26.18
C GLY A 239 -23.54 9.21 25.12
N ALA A 240 -24.87 9.36 25.12
CA ALA A 240 -25.54 10.24 24.15
C ALA A 240 -25.24 11.72 24.38
N ALA A 241 -25.17 12.17 25.64
CA ALA A 241 -24.87 13.56 25.96
C ALA A 241 -23.40 13.93 25.64
N GLU A 242 -22.45 13.00 25.81
CA GLU A 242 -21.02 13.24 25.54
C GLU A 242 -20.71 13.43 24.05
N HIS A 243 -21.32 12.64 23.15
CA HIS A 243 -21.07 12.75 21.70
C HIS A 243 -21.64 14.02 21.05
N PHE A 244 -22.60 14.66 21.71
CA PHE A 244 -23.20 15.92 21.29
C PHE A 244 -22.80 17.11 22.19
N ARG A 245 -21.74 17.01 23.01
CA ARG A 245 -21.17 18.19 23.70
C ARG A 245 -20.52 19.14 22.69
N GLY A 246 -20.93 20.40 22.72
CA GLY A 246 -20.43 21.48 21.86
C GLY A 246 -21.58 22.19 21.15
N VAL A 247 -21.56 23.52 21.17
CA VAL A 247 -22.56 24.38 20.51
C VAL A 247 -22.26 24.39 19.01
N ASP A 248 -22.74 23.39 18.28
CA ASP A 248 -22.76 23.40 16.81
C ASP A 248 -24.21 23.49 16.34
N GLU A 249 -24.65 24.74 16.12
CA GLU A 249 -26.02 25.07 15.68
C GLU A 249 -26.44 24.29 14.42
N LYS A 250 -25.48 23.92 13.56
CA LYS A 250 -25.77 23.18 12.33
C LYS A 250 -26.02 21.68 12.59
N LEU A 251 -25.35 21.08 13.58
CA LEU A 251 -25.64 19.71 14.00
C LEU A 251 -26.97 19.64 14.78
N ASP A 252 -27.33 20.70 15.50
CA ASP A 252 -28.65 20.82 16.14
C ASP A 252 -29.78 20.85 15.12
N LEU A 253 -29.57 21.49 13.97
CA LEU A 253 -30.50 21.48 12.86
C LEU A 253 -30.69 20.08 12.26
N ALA A 254 -29.60 19.30 12.14
CA ALA A 254 -29.67 17.89 11.73
C ALA A 254 -30.42 17.04 12.76
N ARG A 255 -30.20 17.29 14.06
CA ARG A 255 -30.92 16.64 15.14
C ARG A 255 -32.43 16.95 15.09
N ALA A 256 -32.80 18.22 14.86
CA ALA A 256 -34.19 18.63 14.71
C ALA A 256 -34.86 17.91 13.53
N TYR A 257 -34.17 17.85 12.38
CA TYR A 257 -34.67 17.11 11.21
C TYR A 257 -34.98 15.65 11.53
N VAL A 258 -34.01 14.92 12.13
CA VAL A 258 -34.19 13.50 12.42
C VAL A 258 -35.26 13.26 13.47
N THR A 259 -35.36 14.15 14.46
CA THR A 259 -36.42 14.08 15.49
C THR A 259 -37.81 14.27 14.88
N GLU A 260 -37.97 15.19 13.92
CA GLU A 260 -39.26 15.47 13.29
C GLU A 260 -39.62 14.43 12.21
N LYS A 261 -38.65 13.99 11.42
CA LYS A 261 -38.90 13.14 10.24
C LYS A 261 -38.65 11.65 10.48
N ALA A 262 -38.08 11.29 11.64
CA ALA A 262 -37.73 9.92 12.02
C ALA A 262 -36.88 9.18 10.97
N ARG A 263 -36.09 9.91 10.18
CA ARG A 263 -35.21 9.37 9.13
C ARG A 263 -33.99 10.25 8.98
N PHE A 264 -32.88 9.69 8.49
CA PHE A 264 -31.71 10.49 8.17
C PHE A 264 -31.98 11.40 6.97
N PRO A 265 -31.49 12.65 7.00
CA PRO A 265 -31.69 13.55 5.88
C PRO A 265 -30.86 13.13 4.65
N THR A 266 -31.44 13.31 3.46
CA THR A 266 -30.68 13.38 2.20
C THR A 266 -30.10 14.79 2.05
N LYS A 267 -29.11 14.97 1.17
CA LYS A 267 -28.47 16.29 0.95
C LYS A 267 -29.52 17.35 0.55
N GLU A 268 -30.40 17.00 -0.38
CA GLU A 268 -31.46 17.89 -0.88
C GLU A 268 -32.49 18.21 0.20
N HIS A 269 -33.01 17.19 0.90
CA HIS A 269 -34.01 17.40 1.95
C HIS A 269 -33.45 18.20 3.12
N PHE A 270 -32.18 17.98 3.48
CA PHE A 270 -31.54 18.74 4.54
C PHE A 270 -31.41 20.21 4.19
N GLN A 271 -31.00 20.51 2.96
CA GLN A 271 -30.81 21.87 2.49
C GLN A 271 -32.13 22.65 2.45
N ILE A 272 -33.21 22.00 2.00
CA ILE A 272 -34.56 22.58 2.00
C ILE A 272 -35.03 22.82 3.43
N TYR A 273 -34.86 21.85 4.33
CA TYR A 273 -35.25 21.97 5.73
C TYR A 273 -34.54 23.12 6.43
N ALA A 274 -33.24 23.22 6.22
CA ALA A 274 -32.40 24.27 6.78
C ALA A 274 -32.87 25.67 6.36
N ARG A 275 -33.23 25.84 5.08
CA ARG A 275 -33.81 27.08 4.56
C ARG A 275 -35.15 27.42 5.22
N ASN A 276 -36.02 26.44 5.44
CA ASN A 276 -37.34 26.64 6.06
C ASN A 276 -37.23 27.00 7.55
N GLN A 277 -36.20 26.55 8.25
CA GLN A 277 -35.90 26.90 9.64
C GLN A 277 -35.13 28.23 9.77
N GLY A 278 -34.97 28.99 8.69
CA GLY A 278 -34.27 30.29 8.70
C GLY A 278 -32.74 30.19 8.75
N GLN A 279 -32.16 29.01 8.56
CA GLN A 279 -30.71 28.75 8.59
C GLN A 279 -30.23 28.15 7.25
N PRO A 280 -30.15 28.92 6.15
CA PRO A 280 -29.78 28.37 4.84
C PRO A 280 -28.33 27.84 4.82
N LEU A 281 -28.16 26.59 4.37
CA LEU A 281 -26.85 25.94 4.23
C LEU A 281 -26.33 25.94 2.80
N LYS A 282 -25.02 26.15 2.62
CA LYS A 282 -24.35 26.03 1.32
C LYS A 282 -24.27 24.57 0.89
N TYR A 283 -24.35 24.32 -0.42
CA TYR A 283 -24.28 22.97 -0.98
C TYR A 283 -23.00 22.20 -0.56
N SER A 284 -21.86 22.89 -0.48
CA SER A 284 -20.58 22.31 -0.05
C SER A 284 -20.55 21.92 1.44
N GLU A 285 -21.39 22.50 2.28
CA GLU A 285 -21.41 22.27 3.73
C GLU A 285 -22.36 21.14 4.13
N VAL A 286 -23.39 20.86 3.31
CA VAL A 286 -24.44 19.88 3.60
C VAL A 286 -23.88 18.45 3.68
N ALA A 287 -23.08 18.03 2.70
CA ALA A 287 -22.60 16.65 2.64
C ALA A 287 -21.65 16.28 3.81
N PRO A 288 -20.64 17.10 4.15
CA PRO A 288 -19.82 16.87 5.34
C PRO A 288 -20.63 16.85 6.63
N LEU A 289 -21.63 17.73 6.76
CA LEU A 289 -22.43 17.83 7.98
C LEU A 289 -23.33 16.62 8.20
N VAL A 290 -24.02 16.17 7.15
CA VAL A 290 -24.86 14.96 7.21
C VAL A 290 -24.00 13.74 7.59
N ARG A 291 -22.79 13.63 7.02
CA ARG A 291 -21.85 12.56 7.36
C ARG A 291 -21.36 12.63 8.80
N ALA A 292 -20.98 13.81 9.27
CA ALA A 292 -20.51 14.01 10.64
C ALA A 292 -21.63 13.70 11.67
N PHE A 293 -22.86 14.12 11.39
CA PHE A 293 -24.02 13.83 12.24
C PHE A 293 -24.31 12.33 12.33
N ARG A 294 -24.31 11.66 11.18
CA ARG A 294 -24.46 10.21 11.05
C ARG A 294 -23.41 9.43 11.86
N GLU A 295 -22.14 9.81 11.71
CA GLU A 295 -21.03 9.19 12.44
C GLU A 295 -21.18 9.36 13.96
N LYS A 296 -21.65 10.52 14.43
CA LYS A 296 -21.94 10.75 15.85
C LYS A 296 -23.04 9.84 16.37
N ILE A 297 -24.15 9.70 15.63
CA ILE A 297 -25.23 8.78 16.02
C ILE A 297 -24.72 7.34 16.05
N ALA A 298 -24.02 6.89 15.02
CA ALA A 298 -23.53 5.52 14.93
C ALA A 298 -22.58 5.15 16.08
N LYS A 299 -21.70 6.08 16.47
CA LYS A 299 -20.85 5.92 17.67
C LYS A 299 -21.67 5.88 18.96
N ALA A 300 -22.70 6.72 19.08
CA ALA A 300 -23.53 6.78 20.28
C ALA A 300 -24.40 5.53 20.51
N ILE A 301 -24.79 4.84 19.43
CA ILE A 301 -25.60 3.61 19.51
C ILE A 301 -24.77 2.33 19.54
N LEU A 302 -23.44 2.44 19.45
CA LEU A 302 -22.55 1.28 19.50
C LEU A 302 -22.67 0.61 20.88
N GLY A 303 -22.85 -0.71 20.90
CA GLY A 303 -23.06 -1.47 22.11
C GLY A 303 -24.49 -1.35 22.69
N CYS A 304 -25.41 -0.63 22.06
CA CYS A 304 -26.82 -0.60 22.47
C CYS A 304 -27.59 -1.80 21.92
N GLU A 305 -28.71 -2.11 22.58
CA GLU A 305 -29.67 -3.09 22.10
C GLU A 305 -30.57 -2.45 21.03
N VAL A 306 -30.65 -3.08 19.87
CA VAL A 306 -31.35 -2.59 18.69
C VAL A 306 -32.22 -3.68 18.07
N ILE A 307 -33.30 -3.24 17.44
CA ILE A 307 -34.20 -4.04 16.63
C ILE A 307 -33.98 -3.64 15.18
N ALA A 308 -33.32 -4.51 14.42
CA ALA A 308 -33.14 -4.36 12.99
C ALA A 308 -34.29 -5.06 12.25
N VAL A 309 -34.83 -4.40 11.23
CA VAL A 309 -35.85 -4.98 10.33
C VAL A 309 -35.23 -5.14 8.95
N ASP A 310 -35.31 -6.34 8.38
CA ASP A 310 -34.85 -6.57 7.01
C ASP A 310 -35.88 -6.17 5.94
N ALA A 311 -35.48 -6.20 4.68
CA ALA A 311 -36.37 -5.91 3.54
C ALA A 311 -37.58 -6.86 3.42
N THR A 312 -37.58 -8.00 4.14
CA THR A 312 -38.73 -8.93 4.21
C THR A 312 -39.62 -8.65 5.43
N HIS A 313 -39.42 -7.53 6.12
CA HIS A 313 -40.08 -7.14 7.37
C HIS A 313 -39.84 -8.08 8.56
N LYS A 314 -38.80 -8.92 8.49
CA LYS A 314 -38.41 -9.78 9.62
C LYS A 314 -37.57 -8.98 10.61
N LYS A 315 -37.89 -9.10 11.89
CA LYS A 315 -37.24 -8.39 12.99
C LYS A 315 -36.12 -9.23 13.60
N TYR A 316 -35.03 -8.58 13.97
CA TYR A 316 -33.86 -9.15 14.63
C TYR A 316 -33.49 -8.25 15.81
N THR A 317 -33.54 -8.80 17.02
CA THR A 317 -33.18 -8.08 18.24
C THR A 317 -31.80 -8.52 18.68
N GLY A 318 -30.94 -7.55 18.99
CA GLY A 318 -29.59 -7.86 19.40
C GLY A 318 -28.78 -6.62 19.74
N ARG A 319 -27.51 -6.82 20.08
CA ARG A 319 -26.57 -5.76 20.40
C ARG A 319 -25.82 -5.31 19.15
N LEU A 320 -25.73 -4.01 18.90
CA LEU A 320 -24.91 -3.48 17.81
C LEU A 320 -23.43 -3.56 18.22
N VAL A 321 -22.64 -4.35 17.50
CA VAL A 321 -21.24 -4.63 17.84
C VAL A 321 -20.27 -3.76 17.06
N ASP A 322 -20.56 -3.51 15.78
CA ASP A 322 -19.70 -2.73 14.90
C ASP A 322 -20.50 -2.02 13.80
N TRP A 323 -19.92 -0.99 13.21
CA TRP A 323 -20.48 -0.29 12.06
C TRP A 323 -19.39 0.27 11.13
N SER A 324 -19.71 0.38 9.84
CA SER A 324 -18.87 1.11 8.89
C SER A 324 -19.69 1.80 7.81
N GLU A 325 -19.22 2.96 7.35
CA GLU A 325 -19.78 3.68 6.21
C GLU A 325 -18.72 3.90 5.13
N LYS A 326 -18.98 3.41 3.91
CA LYS A 326 -18.13 3.63 2.73
C LYS A 326 -18.98 3.98 1.53
N ASN A 327 -18.70 5.11 0.88
CA ASN A 327 -19.46 5.60 -0.28
C ASN A 327 -20.99 5.69 -0.01
N ASP A 328 -21.38 6.24 1.14
CA ASP A 328 -22.78 6.33 1.63
C ASP A 328 -23.49 4.97 1.81
N ARG A 329 -22.74 3.86 1.87
CA ARG A 329 -23.25 2.52 2.18
C ARG A 329 -22.89 2.15 3.61
N TRP A 330 -23.90 1.79 4.36
CA TRP A 330 -23.79 1.41 5.75
C TRP A 330 -23.70 -0.09 5.88
N THR A 331 -22.79 -0.53 6.73
CA THR A 331 -22.70 -1.93 7.18
C THR A 331 -22.81 -1.92 8.69
N LEU A 332 -23.82 -2.58 9.24
CA LEU A 332 -24.07 -2.70 10.68
C LEU A 332 -23.93 -4.16 11.08
N LEU A 333 -23.16 -4.44 12.13
CA LEU A 333 -23.00 -5.77 12.69
C LEU A 333 -23.83 -5.92 13.96
N LEU A 334 -24.83 -6.78 13.92
CA LEU A 334 -25.72 -7.09 15.03
C LEU A 334 -25.39 -8.48 15.61
N GLN A 335 -25.31 -8.60 16.92
CA GLN A 335 -25.20 -9.89 17.63
C GLN A 335 -26.51 -10.19 18.36
N GLU A 336 -27.14 -11.34 18.05
CA GLU A 336 -28.43 -11.74 18.64
C GLU A 336 -28.31 -12.00 20.16
N GLN A 337 -29.31 -11.58 20.94
CA GLN A 337 -29.25 -11.53 22.41
C GLN A 337 -29.19 -12.92 23.09
N ASP A 338 -29.61 -13.96 22.37
CA ASP A 338 -29.70 -15.35 22.88
C ASP A 338 -28.96 -16.36 21.97
N SER A 339 -28.10 -15.89 21.05
CA SER A 339 -27.36 -16.77 20.13
C SER A 339 -26.00 -16.21 19.76
N GLU A 340 -25.03 -17.08 19.46
CA GLU A 340 -23.78 -16.68 18.79
C GLU A 340 -23.97 -16.26 17.32
N LYS A 341 -25.22 -16.14 16.86
CA LYS A 341 -25.55 -15.66 15.52
C LYS A 341 -25.30 -14.17 15.41
N GLN A 342 -24.56 -13.82 14.37
CA GLN A 342 -24.36 -12.45 13.96
C GLN A 342 -25.17 -12.16 12.71
N TYR A 343 -25.51 -10.90 12.48
CA TYR A 343 -26.20 -10.44 11.29
C TYR A 343 -25.49 -9.22 10.73
N CYS A 344 -25.17 -9.28 9.45
CA CYS A 344 -24.52 -8.18 8.74
C CYS A 344 -25.57 -7.46 7.89
N PHE A 345 -25.99 -6.30 8.37
CA PHE A 345 -27.02 -5.49 7.74
C PHE A 345 -26.40 -4.43 6.82
N LYS A 346 -26.78 -4.45 5.54
CA LYS A 346 -26.37 -3.45 4.55
C LYS A 346 -27.53 -2.48 4.30
N ALA A 347 -27.27 -1.19 4.45
CA ALA A 347 -28.23 -0.11 4.14
C ALA A 347 -27.67 0.81 3.06
N THR A 348 -28.52 1.17 2.10
CA THR A 348 -28.23 2.16 1.07
C THR A 348 -28.99 3.44 1.35
N LYS A 349 -28.26 4.48 1.76
CA LYS A 349 -28.60 5.91 1.75
C LYS A 349 -29.81 6.43 2.56
N GLU A 350 -30.78 5.61 2.96
CA GLU A 350 -32.03 6.06 3.63
C GLU A 350 -32.27 5.40 4.99
#